data_AF-A0A010JEW3-F1
#
_entry.id   AF-A0A010JEW3-F1
#
_cell.length_a   1.000
_cell.length_b   1.000
_cell.length_c   1.000
_cell.angle_alpha   90.00
_cell.angle_beta   90.00
_cell.angle_gamma   90.00
#
_symmetry.space_group_name_H-M   'P 1'
#
loop_
_entity.id
_entity.type
_entity.pdbx_description
1 polymer ?
#
loop_
_entity_poly.entity_id
_entity_poly.type
_entity_poly.pdbx_seq_one_letter_code
_entity_poly.pdbx_strand_id
1 'polypeptide(L)'
;MKKNIFVVTSLLLFLPSMLNAASIRLSPVSVEILSDQAASSISLYNQSNESADLQVRVFEWRQNAGQDQLVPTDEIVISPPFLKLQPSDSYNLRVVRINP
;
A
#
# COMPACT_ATOMS: atom_id res chain seq x y z
N MET A 1 -29.95 -21.11 37.89
CA MET A 1 -30.26 -20.62 36.53
C MET A 1 -29.56 -19.30 36.19
N LYS A 2 -29.67 -18.23 37.01
CA LYS A 2 -29.02 -16.92 36.73
C LYS A 2 -27.47 -16.94 36.68
N LYS A 3 -26.82 -17.82 37.44
CA LYS A 3 -25.34 -17.96 37.47
C LYS A 3 -24.77 -18.54 36.17
N ASN A 4 -25.49 -19.47 35.55
CA ASN A 4 -25.10 -20.08 34.27
C ASN A 4 -25.25 -19.09 33.12
N ILE A 5 -26.26 -18.19 33.19
CA ILE A 5 -26.42 -17.08 32.25
C ILE A 5 -25.23 -16.13 32.32
N PHE A 6 -24.76 -15.74 33.51
CA PHE A 6 -23.58 -14.88 33.65
C PHE A 6 -22.28 -15.53 33.12
N VAL A 7 -22.11 -16.84 33.33
CA VAL A 7 -20.94 -17.58 32.83
C VAL A 7 -20.94 -17.68 31.30
N VAL A 8 -22.11 -17.93 30.68
CA VAL A 8 -22.25 -18.00 29.22
C VAL A 8 -22.02 -16.62 28.59
N THR A 9 -22.58 -15.54 29.16
CA THR A 9 -22.35 -14.18 28.66
C THR A 9 -20.89 -13.76 28.78
N SER A 10 -20.21 -14.15 29.87
CA SER A 10 -18.76 -13.91 30.03
C SER A 10 -17.96 -14.64 28.95
N LEU A 11 -18.26 -15.92 28.70
CA LEU A 11 -17.53 -16.73 27.71
C LEU A 11 -17.66 -16.20 26.27
N LEU A 12 -18.82 -15.63 25.91
CA LEU A 12 -19.06 -15.02 24.60
C LEU A 12 -18.26 -13.72 24.37
N LEU A 13 -17.87 -13.00 25.43
CA LEU A 13 -17.07 -11.78 25.34
C LEU A 13 -15.56 -12.04 25.17
N PHE A 14 -15.11 -13.29 25.35
CA PHE A 14 -13.70 -13.68 25.22
C PHE A 14 -13.35 -14.37 23.89
N LEU A 15 -14.27 -14.44 22.91
CA LEU A 15 -13.89 -14.95 21.59
C LEU A 15 -13.02 -13.91 20.87
N PRO A 16 -11.77 -14.24 20.50
CA PRO A 16 -10.94 -13.34 19.72
C PRO A 16 -11.55 -13.17 18.33
N SER A 17 -11.82 -11.94 17.94
CA SER A 17 -12.11 -11.62 16.54
C SER A 17 -10.81 -11.68 15.75
N MET A 18 -10.78 -12.50 14.69
CA MET A 18 -9.70 -12.42 13.71
C MET A 18 -9.93 -11.16 12.87
N LEU A 19 -9.19 -10.10 13.16
CA LEU A 19 -9.11 -8.93 12.30
C LEU A 19 -8.15 -9.25 11.15
N ASN A 20 -8.69 -9.35 9.93
CA ASN A 20 -7.87 -9.44 8.73
C ASN A 20 -7.51 -8.03 8.27
N ALA A 21 -6.22 -7.72 8.21
CA ALA A 21 -5.71 -6.52 7.58
C ALA A 21 -5.19 -6.88 6.18
N ALA A 22 -5.41 -6.01 5.21
CA ALA A 22 -4.80 -6.15 3.89
C ALA A 22 -3.27 -6.20 4.04
N SER A 23 -2.63 -7.15 3.37
CA SER A 23 -1.19 -7.35 3.39
C SER A 23 -0.66 -7.24 1.97
N ILE A 24 -0.01 -6.12 1.68
CA ILE A 24 0.55 -5.83 0.36
C ILE A 24 2.07 -5.79 0.48
N ARG A 25 2.75 -6.58 -0.35
CA ARG A 25 4.20 -6.53 -0.51
C ARG A 25 4.53 -5.65 -1.70
N LEU A 26 5.57 -4.84 -1.56
CA LEU A 26 6.14 -4.08 -2.66
C LEU A 26 7.65 -4.31 -2.76
N SER A 27 8.20 -4.27 -3.98
CA SER A 27 9.64 -4.34 -4.22
C SER A 27 10.01 -3.68 -5.56
N PRO A 28 11.09 -2.90 -5.64
CA PRO A 28 11.93 -2.45 -4.52
C PRO A 28 11.25 -1.34 -3.70
N VAL A 29 11.78 -1.02 -2.52
CA VAL A 29 11.33 0.11 -1.67
C VAL A 29 11.98 1.44 -2.06
N SER A 30 13.09 1.38 -2.80
CA SER A 30 13.77 2.54 -3.36
C SER A 30 13.99 2.32 -4.85
N VAL A 31 13.72 3.35 -5.64
CA VAL A 31 13.86 3.34 -7.09
C VAL A 31 14.74 4.51 -7.47
N GLU A 32 15.81 4.21 -8.20
CA GLU A 32 16.66 5.20 -8.84
C GLU A 32 16.44 5.10 -10.36
N ILE A 33 16.21 6.24 -11.01
CA ILE A 33 16.09 6.34 -12.47
C ILE A 33 17.27 7.17 -12.95
N LEU A 34 18.27 6.50 -13.52
CA LEU A 34 19.47 7.15 -14.01
C LEU A 34 19.17 8.04 -15.24
N SER A 35 20.10 8.93 -15.58
CA SER A 35 19.90 9.90 -16.66
C SER A 35 19.65 9.24 -18.03
N ASP A 36 20.20 8.04 -18.26
CA ASP A 36 20.01 7.20 -19.45
C ASP A 36 18.76 6.30 -19.40
N GLN A 37 18.02 6.30 -18.28
CA GLN A 37 16.80 5.53 -18.09
C GLN A 37 15.57 6.43 -18.15
N ALA A 38 14.56 6.03 -18.93
CA ALA A 38 13.29 6.74 -19.02
C ALA A 38 12.27 6.27 -17.97
N ALA A 39 12.43 5.04 -17.45
CA ALA A 39 11.46 4.43 -16.57
C ALA A 39 12.08 3.33 -15.69
N SER A 40 11.40 3.03 -14.59
CA SER A 40 11.66 1.89 -13.71
C SER A 40 10.34 1.23 -13.30
N SER A 41 10.40 0.19 -12.47
CA SER A 41 9.24 -0.61 -12.07
C SER A 41 9.23 -0.92 -10.58
N ILE A 42 8.04 -0.93 -9.99
CA ILE A 42 7.78 -1.42 -8.64
C ILE A 42 6.77 -2.57 -8.75
N SER A 43 7.15 -3.76 -8.28
CA SER A 43 6.26 -4.91 -8.19
C SER A 43 5.43 -4.83 -6.91
N LEU A 44 4.12 -4.95 -7.05
CA LEU A 44 3.17 -5.14 -5.97
C LEU A 44 2.69 -6.60 -5.96
N TYR A 45 2.47 -7.14 -4.77
CA TYR A 45 1.89 -8.46 -4.57
C TYR A 45 0.92 -8.45 -3.38
N ASN A 46 -0.32 -8.86 -3.64
CA ASN A 46 -1.34 -8.97 -2.60
C ASN A 46 -1.20 -10.31 -1.87
N GLN A 47 -0.69 -10.27 -0.64
CA GLN A 47 -0.51 -11.43 0.22
C GLN A 47 -1.76 -11.79 1.04
N SER A 48 -2.81 -10.96 0.97
CA SER A 48 -4.05 -11.23 1.68
C SER A 48 -4.98 -12.17 0.91
N ASN A 49 -5.99 -12.66 1.61
CA ASN A 49 -7.07 -13.48 1.07
C ASN A 49 -8.24 -12.64 0.52
N GLU A 50 -8.13 -11.32 0.51
CA GLU A 50 -9.15 -10.38 0.03
C GLU A 50 -8.59 -9.46 -1.05
N SER A 51 -9.46 -8.88 -1.88
CA SER A 51 -9.04 -7.91 -2.89
C SER A 51 -8.70 -6.55 -2.24
N ALA A 52 -7.70 -5.85 -2.75
CA ALA A 52 -7.33 -4.52 -2.29
C ALA A 52 -7.43 -3.48 -3.41
N ASP A 53 -8.18 -2.40 -3.15
CA ASP A 53 -8.22 -1.21 -4.02
C ASP A 53 -7.09 -0.25 -3.62
N LEU A 54 -6.21 0.08 -4.55
CA LEU A 54 -5.01 0.88 -4.33
C LEU A 54 -5.03 2.16 -5.15
N GLN A 55 -4.61 3.25 -4.53
CA GLN A 55 -4.27 4.51 -5.19
C GLN A 55 -2.78 4.79 -4.99
N VAL A 56 -2.10 5.14 -6.07
CA VAL A 56 -0.69 5.53 -6.01
C VAL A 56 -0.54 7.00 -6.37
N ARG A 57 0.24 7.72 -5.57
CA ARG A 57 0.52 9.16 -5.75
C ARG A 57 2.02 9.39 -5.65
N VAL A 58 2.51 10.34 -6.42
CA VAL A 58 3.91 10.75 -6.41
C VAL A 58 3.99 12.21 -5.98
N PHE A 59 4.98 12.51 -5.16
CA PHE A 59 5.27 13.84 -4.66
C PHE A 59 6.76 14.10 -4.78
N GLU A 60 7.13 15.33 -5.08
CA GLU A 60 8.48 15.80 -4.82
C GLU A 60 8.65 15.97 -3.31
N TRP A 61 9.66 15.33 -2.76
CA TRP A 61 10.01 15.45 -1.35
C TRP A 61 11.09 16.52 -1.19
N ARG A 62 10.76 17.58 -0.46
CA ARG A 62 11.69 18.64 -0.06
C ARG A 62 11.79 18.67 1.46
N GLN A 63 12.94 19.09 1.97
CA GLN A 63 13.12 19.36 3.38
C GLN A 63 13.48 20.83 3.58
N ASN A 64 12.66 21.56 4.35
CA ASN A 64 12.90 22.98 4.67
C ASN A 64 12.93 23.15 6.19
N ALA A 65 14.01 23.76 6.72
CA ALA A 65 14.23 23.95 8.15
C ALA A 65 14.06 22.66 8.99
N GLY A 66 14.34 21.48 8.41
CA GLY A 66 14.18 20.17 9.04
C GLY A 66 12.76 19.59 8.98
N GLN A 67 11.79 20.26 8.36
CA GLN A 67 10.45 19.72 8.11
C GLN A 67 10.32 19.14 6.70
N ASP A 68 9.68 17.98 6.60
CA ASP A 68 9.32 17.35 5.34
C ASP A 68 8.16 18.08 4.67
N GLN A 69 8.30 18.31 3.37
CA GLN A 69 7.27 18.90 2.50
C GLN A 69 7.08 17.98 1.30
N LEU A 70 5.84 17.54 1.09
CA LEU A 70 5.43 16.75 -0.08
C LEU A 70 4.69 17.66 -1.05
N VAL A 71 5.34 17.97 -2.17
CA VAL A 71 4.82 18.89 -3.19
C VAL A 71 4.33 18.07 -4.39
N PRO A 72 3.10 18.32 -4.90
CA PRO A 72 2.67 17.70 -6.16
C PRO A 72 3.65 17.99 -7.29
N THR A 73 3.94 16.99 -8.12
CA THR A 73 4.90 17.11 -9.23
C THR A 73 4.41 16.37 -10.46
N ASP A 74 4.77 16.88 -11.64
CA ASP A 74 4.52 16.27 -12.95
C ASP A 74 5.82 15.70 -13.57
N GLU A 75 6.94 15.75 -12.85
CA GLU A 75 8.24 15.26 -13.34
C GLU A 75 8.30 13.74 -13.41
N ILE A 76 7.58 13.07 -12.50
CA ILE A 76 7.48 11.62 -12.42
C ILE A 76 6.01 11.22 -12.49
N VAL A 77 5.69 10.28 -13.39
CA VAL A 77 4.34 9.70 -13.51
C VAL A 77 4.39 8.23 -13.18
N ILE A 78 3.34 7.74 -12.51
CA ILE A 78 3.15 6.31 -12.24
C ILE A 78 1.94 5.76 -13.00
N SER A 79 2.08 4.57 -13.55
CA SER A 79 1.00 3.88 -14.27
C SER A 79 0.80 2.46 -13.74
N PRO A 80 -0.45 2.07 -13.42
CA PRO A 80 -1.65 2.88 -13.33
C PRO A 80 -1.71 3.62 -11.99
N PRO A 81 -2.39 4.78 -11.91
CA PRO A 81 -2.56 5.52 -10.65
C PRO A 81 -3.60 4.89 -9.70
N PHE A 82 -4.47 4.04 -10.24
CA PHE A 82 -5.46 3.27 -9.48
C PHE A 82 -5.47 1.83 -10.00
N LEU A 83 -5.54 0.86 -9.09
CA LEU A 83 -5.68 -0.54 -9.44
C LEU A 83 -6.41 -1.31 -8.33
N LYS A 84 -7.04 -2.41 -8.72
CA LYS A 84 -7.57 -3.40 -7.79
C LYS A 84 -6.74 -4.68 -7.89
N LEU A 85 -6.08 -5.06 -6.82
CA LEU A 85 -5.34 -6.33 -6.74
C LEU A 85 -6.23 -7.42 -6.18
N GLN A 86 -6.36 -8.53 -6.92
CA GLN A 86 -7.05 -9.72 -6.43
C GLN A 86 -6.19 -10.45 -5.38
N PRO A 87 -6.78 -11.36 -4.57
CA PRO A 87 -6.01 -12.20 -3.66
C PRO A 87 -4.90 -12.96 -4.39
N SER A 88 -3.68 -12.95 -3.85
CA SER A 88 -2.50 -13.61 -4.45
C SER A 88 -2.13 -13.11 -5.86
N ASP A 89 -2.60 -11.94 -6.25
CA ASP A 89 -2.28 -11.31 -7.54
C ASP A 89 -1.08 -10.37 -7.44
N SER A 90 -0.42 -10.14 -8.57
CA SER A 90 0.75 -9.27 -8.69
C SER A 90 0.60 -8.25 -9.80
N TYR A 91 1.12 -7.05 -9.58
CA TYR A 91 1.12 -5.98 -10.59
C TYR A 91 2.45 -5.23 -10.61
N ASN A 92 2.95 -4.92 -11.80
CA ASN A 92 4.14 -4.08 -11.97
C ASN A 92 3.73 -2.64 -12.29
N LEU A 93 3.88 -1.77 -11.29
CA LEU A 93 3.72 -0.34 -11.47
C LEU A 93 4.90 0.19 -12.26
N ARG A 94 4.62 0.96 -13.32
CA ARG A 94 5.65 1.62 -14.11
C ARG A 94 5.85 3.04 -13.58
N VAL A 95 7.08 3.39 -13.24
CA VAL A 95 7.51 4.73 -12.83
C VAL A 95 8.23 5.36 -14.01
N VAL A 96 7.81 6.53 -14.47
CA VAL A 96 8.33 7.17 -15.69
C VAL A 96 8.80 8.58 -15.37
N ARG A 97 10.02 8.92 -15.81
CA ARG A 97 10.52 10.30 -15.83
C ARG A 97 10.01 10.99 -17.09
N ILE A 98 9.22 12.04 -16.94
CA ILE A 98 8.56 12.74 -18.06
C ILE A 98 9.51 13.77 -18.70
N ASN A 99 10.36 14.42 -17.91
CA ASN A 99 11.30 15.42 -18.38
C ASN A 99 12.75 14.90 -18.27
N PRO A 100 13.51 14.84 -19.37
CA PRO A 100 14.88 14.31 -19.38
C PRO A 100 15.85 15.16 -18.55
#